data_AF-A0A353KRQ4-F1
#
_entry.id   AF-A0A353KRQ4-F1
#
_cell.length_a   1.000
_cell.length_b   1.000
_cell.length_c   1.000
_cell.angle_alpha   90.00
_cell.angle_beta   90.00
_cell.angle_gamma   90.00
#
_symmetry.space_group_name_H-M   'P 1'
#
loop_
_entity.id
_entity.type
_entity.pdbx_description
1 polymer ?
#
loop_
_entity_poly.entity_id
_entity_poly.type
_entity_poly.pdbx_seq_one_letter_code
_entity_poly.pdbx_strand_id
1 'polypeptide(L)'
;GGLEKFDVIMNYGDEGTAFTGGDFWKDPEIVSAVKSFVYNGGGFIGIGEPTSVRYQGKFFQLSDVLGVEEEKGNTALYLRYNTETKREHFILADAEKEIDYAGDRRNIYAKEGATILDAYYDDSLPAGSDNCNVRCAVNSFGKGRSFYMTGMRYNAENTRLLYRALLWTSGKENELYRAFSTNVNTECRYYPESGKYAVASNVGEKTETVFYDVNGKAEKLALAPFEIKWIG
;
A
#
# COMPACT_ATOMS: atom_id res chain seq x y z
N GLY A 1 8.54 -2.54 23.18
CA GLY A 1 7.57 -1.41 23.19
C GLY A 1 6.25 -1.82 22.57
N GLY A 2 5.20 -0.98 22.65
CA GLY A 2 3.83 -1.35 22.25
C GLY A 2 3.63 -1.76 20.78
N LEU A 3 4.59 -1.44 19.91
CA LEU A 3 4.56 -1.73 18.47
C LEU A 3 5.11 -3.12 18.10
N GLU A 4 5.87 -3.78 18.98
CA GLU A 4 6.57 -5.05 18.67
C GLU A 4 5.65 -6.24 18.37
N LYS A 5 4.36 -6.12 18.73
CA LYS A 5 3.34 -7.16 18.49
C LYS A 5 2.66 -7.04 17.12
N PHE A 6 2.97 -6.00 16.35
CA PHE A 6 2.35 -5.73 15.06
C PHE A 6 3.36 -5.93 13.93
N ASP A 7 2.91 -6.43 12.78
CA ASP A 7 3.76 -6.56 11.60
C ASP A 7 3.82 -5.27 10.79
N VAL A 8 2.71 -4.53 10.71
CA VAL A 8 2.57 -3.34 9.86
C VAL A 8 1.82 -2.24 10.61
N ILE A 9 2.27 -0.99 10.44
CA ILE A 9 1.56 0.22 10.85
C ILE A 9 0.98 0.88 9.61
N MET A 10 -0.27 1.34 9.71
CA MET A 10 -0.92 2.11 8.67
C MET A 10 -1.24 3.52 9.19
N ASN A 11 -0.94 4.53 8.39
CA ASN A 11 -1.40 5.91 8.62
C ASN A 11 -2.03 6.44 7.34
N TYR A 12 -3.23 6.99 7.44
CA TYR A 12 -3.99 7.37 6.25
C TYR A 12 -4.95 8.52 6.51
N GLY A 13 -5.35 9.20 5.43
CA GLY A 13 -6.30 10.30 5.44
C GLY A 13 -5.70 11.61 4.91
N ASP A 14 -6.42 12.70 5.13
CA ASP A 14 -6.01 14.05 4.70
C ASP A 14 -5.26 14.80 5.81
N GLU A 15 -4.46 15.79 5.43
CA GLU A 15 -3.79 16.70 6.36
C GLU A 15 -4.78 17.32 7.35
N GLY A 16 -4.38 17.44 8.62
CA GLY A 16 -5.16 18.14 9.64
C GLY A 16 -6.36 17.35 10.15
N THR A 17 -6.48 16.08 9.78
CA THR A 17 -7.52 15.17 10.30
C THR A 17 -7.01 14.35 11.49
N ALA A 18 -7.96 13.85 12.29
CA ALA A 18 -7.64 12.92 13.37
C ALA A 18 -7.05 11.59 12.86
N PHE A 19 -7.30 11.22 11.59
CA PHE A 19 -6.82 9.98 10.98
C PHE A 19 -5.33 10.04 10.65
N THR A 20 -4.85 11.17 10.15
CA THR A 20 -3.42 11.38 9.92
C THR A 20 -2.70 11.70 11.22
N GLY A 21 -3.30 12.47 12.12
CA GLY A 21 -2.81 12.72 13.48
C GLY A 21 -2.21 14.12 13.70
N GLY A 22 -1.98 14.90 12.64
CA GLY A 22 -1.56 16.31 12.73
C GLY A 22 -0.32 16.55 13.61
N ASP A 23 -0.44 17.44 14.59
CA ASP A 23 0.68 17.93 15.42
C ASP A 23 1.42 16.86 16.24
N PHE A 24 0.83 15.67 16.44
CA PHE A 24 1.54 14.55 17.06
C PHE A 24 2.80 14.13 16.29
N TRP A 25 2.87 14.40 14.99
CA TRP A 25 4.07 14.13 14.19
C TRP A 25 5.21 15.12 14.41
N LYS A 26 5.00 16.20 15.19
CA LYS A 26 6.08 17.08 15.67
C LYS A 26 6.82 16.46 16.86
N ASP A 27 6.24 15.46 17.52
CA ASP A 27 6.84 14.81 18.67
C ASP A 27 7.97 13.86 18.23
N PRO A 28 9.23 14.13 18.62
CA PRO A 28 10.36 13.29 18.24
C PRO A 28 10.27 11.87 18.82
N GLU A 29 9.58 11.64 19.93
CA GLU A 29 9.42 10.31 20.50
C GLU A 29 8.53 9.44 19.60
N ILE A 30 7.41 10.00 19.10
CA ILE A 30 6.50 9.32 18.17
C ILE A 30 7.22 9.00 16.87
N VAL A 31 7.87 10.00 16.26
CA VAL A 31 8.61 9.83 15.00
C VAL A 31 9.72 8.79 15.16
N SER A 32 10.49 8.85 16.23
CA SER A 32 11.59 7.92 16.49
C SER A 32 11.09 6.50 16.78
N ALA A 33 9.97 6.34 17.49
CA ALA A 33 9.38 5.05 17.76
C ALA A 33 8.94 4.35 16.46
N VAL A 34 8.26 5.06 15.56
CA VAL A 34 7.83 4.49 14.27
C VAL A 34 9.03 4.21 13.36
N LYS A 35 10.02 5.11 13.29
CA LYS A 35 11.27 4.87 12.54
C LYS A 35 12.02 3.65 13.05
N SER A 36 12.15 3.50 14.37
CA SER A 36 12.81 2.34 14.97
C SER A 36 12.06 1.05 14.67
N PHE A 37 10.73 1.07 14.72
CA PHE A 37 9.90 -0.07 14.34
C PHE A 37 10.17 -0.52 12.90
N VAL A 38 10.13 0.39 11.94
CA VAL A 38 10.38 0.05 10.52
C VAL A 38 11.85 -0.35 10.32
N TYR A 39 12.79 0.39 10.89
CA TYR A 39 14.22 0.09 10.77
C TYR A 39 14.56 -1.35 11.21
N ASN A 40 13.87 -1.85 12.23
CA ASN A 40 14.07 -3.19 12.77
C ASN A 40 13.31 -4.30 12.03
N GLY A 41 12.55 -3.99 10.98
CA GLY A 41 11.86 -4.99 10.14
C GLY A 41 10.34 -4.83 10.05
N GLY A 42 9.75 -3.85 10.75
CA GLY A 42 8.32 -3.57 10.64
C GLY A 42 7.93 -2.97 9.29
N GLY A 43 6.69 -3.17 8.88
CA GLY A 43 6.11 -2.56 7.68
C GLY A 43 5.43 -1.22 7.95
N PHE A 44 5.50 -0.27 7.02
CA PHE A 44 4.73 0.98 7.12
C PHE A 44 3.94 1.26 5.84
N ILE A 45 2.65 1.54 5.96
CA ILE A 45 1.80 1.89 4.83
C ILE A 45 1.22 3.29 5.03
N GLY A 46 1.44 4.17 4.05
CA GLY A 46 0.90 5.52 4.01
C GLY A 46 -0.12 5.68 2.88
N ILE A 47 -1.34 6.16 3.18
CA ILE A 47 -2.36 6.41 2.16
C ILE A 47 -2.90 7.85 2.26
N GLY A 48 -2.86 8.61 1.17
CA GLY A 48 -3.28 10.03 1.19
C GLY A 48 -2.15 10.96 1.58
N GLU A 49 -2.32 11.68 2.69
CA GLU A 49 -1.32 12.57 3.28
C GLU A 49 -0.81 12.00 4.63
N PRO A 50 -0.14 10.83 4.63
CA PRO A 50 0.32 10.18 5.85
C PRO A 50 1.38 11.02 6.54
N THR A 51 1.33 11.07 7.88
CA THR A 51 2.31 11.76 8.72
C THR A 51 2.46 13.25 8.40
N SER A 52 1.40 13.85 7.86
CA SER A 52 1.39 15.22 7.36
C SER A 52 1.31 16.23 8.50
N VAL A 53 2.32 17.09 8.55
CA VAL A 53 2.32 18.35 9.29
C VAL A 53 3.50 19.18 8.81
N ARG A 54 3.33 20.48 8.59
CA ARG A 54 4.47 21.35 8.23
C ARG A 54 5.38 21.52 9.44
N TYR A 55 6.54 20.86 9.40
CA TYR A 55 7.51 20.93 10.47
C TYR A 55 8.92 20.62 9.97
N GLN A 56 9.92 21.39 10.43
CA GLN A 56 11.34 21.24 10.10
C GLN A 56 11.65 21.06 8.60
N GLY A 57 10.95 21.80 7.73
CA GLY A 57 11.18 21.78 6.28
C GLY A 57 10.61 20.55 5.55
N LYS A 58 9.88 19.68 6.24
CA LYS A 58 9.18 18.52 5.66
C LYS A 58 7.67 18.66 5.80
N PHE A 59 6.94 17.95 4.96
CA PHE A 59 5.50 17.83 5.08
C PHE A 59 5.11 16.46 5.63
N PHE A 60 5.49 15.37 4.97
CA PHE A 60 5.44 14.03 5.55
C PHE A 60 6.62 13.85 6.49
N GLN A 61 6.33 13.78 7.80
CA GLN A 61 7.38 13.66 8.82
C GLN A 61 8.14 12.34 8.73
N LEU A 62 7.53 11.32 8.12
CA LEU A 62 8.16 10.04 7.78
C LEU A 62 8.50 9.92 6.27
N SER A 63 8.77 11.02 5.56
CA SER A 63 9.13 10.97 4.13
C SER A 63 10.37 10.12 3.83
N ASP A 64 11.32 10.04 4.76
CA ASP A 64 12.50 9.17 4.65
C ASP A 64 12.16 7.68 4.80
N VAL A 65 11.13 7.35 5.58
CA VAL A 65 10.60 5.99 5.65
C VAL A 65 9.82 5.68 4.38
N LEU A 66 8.83 6.52 4.05
CA LEU A 66 7.92 6.33 2.91
C LEU A 66 8.64 6.34 1.56
N GLY A 67 9.76 7.05 1.46
CA GLY A 67 10.47 7.30 0.20
C GLY A 67 9.75 8.29 -0.71
N VAL A 68 8.69 8.94 -0.24
CA VAL A 68 7.98 10.00 -0.96
C VAL A 68 7.76 11.22 -0.06
N GLU A 69 7.54 12.37 -0.67
CA GLU A 69 7.22 13.63 -0.01
C GLU A 69 6.21 14.40 -0.86
N GLU A 70 5.43 15.28 -0.24
CA GLU A 70 4.60 16.24 -0.97
C GLU A 70 5.25 17.62 -0.98
N GLU A 71 5.46 18.16 -2.18
CA GLU A 71 5.96 19.51 -2.33
C GLU A 71 4.89 20.54 -1.95
N LYS A 72 5.25 21.39 -0.98
CA LYS A 72 4.38 22.41 -0.39
C LYS A 72 5.00 23.82 -0.45
N GLY A 73 5.93 24.05 -1.38
CA GLY A 73 6.61 25.33 -1.66
C GLY A 73 8.01 25.47 -1.06
N ASN A 74 8.58 24.40 -0.50
CA ASN A 74 9.86 24.42 0.19
C ASN A 74 11.03 24.06 -0.73
N THR A 75 10.80 23.21 -1.73
CA THR A 75 11.87 22.62 -2.56
C THR A 75 11.65 22.82 -4.06
N ALA A 76 10.89 23.85 -4.45
CA ALA A 76 10.51 24.12 -5.84
C ALA A 76 11.69 24.36 -6.81
N LEU A 77 12.88 24.71 -6.30
CA LEU A 77 14.09 24.91 -7.11
C LEU A 77 14.98 23.66 -7.22
N TYR A 78 14.62 22.57 -6.54
CA TYR A 78 15.35 21.32 -6.59
C TYR A 78 14.80 20.44 -7.71
N LEU A 79 15.65 20.07 -8.66
CA LEU A 79 15.33 19.10 -9.70
C LEU A 79 15.13 17.71 -9.09
N ARG A 80 14.11 16.99 -9.56
CA ARG A 80 13.83 15.61 -9.17
C ARG A 80 14.28 14.67 -10.27
N TYR A 81 15.14 13.72 -9.91
CA TYR A 81 15.71 12.78 -10.88
C TYR A 81 15.03 11.41 -10.86
N ASN A 82 14.35 11.06 -9.77
CA ASN A 82 13.65 9.78 -9.64
C ASN A 82 12.23 9.90 -10.21
N THR A 83 12.08 9.58 -11.50
CA THR A 83 10.80 9.69 -12.21
C THR A 83 10.41 8.41 -12.94
N GLU A 84 11.27 7.39 -12.99
CA GLU A 84 11.00 6.15 -13.73
C GLU A 84 10.08 5.21 -12.94
N THR A 85 9.01 4.73 -13.59
CA THR A 85 8.06 3.78 -13.01
C THR A 85 8.47 2.33 -13.26
N LYS A 86 8.41 1.49 -12.22
CA LYS A 86 8.61 0.02 -12.30
C LYS A 86 7.32 -0.70 -11.90
N ARG A 87 6.48 -0.99 -12.91
CA ARG A 87 5.18 -1.64 -12.70
C ARG A 87 5.28 -3.13 -12.35
N GLU A 88 6.35 -3.80 -12.76
CA GLU A 88 6.61 -5.21 -12.43
C GLU A 88 7.00 -5.33 -10.94
N HIS A 89 5.99 -5.54 -10.09
CA HIS A 89 6.18 -5.62 -8.64
C HIS A 89 5.15 -6.53 -7.98
N PHE A 90 5.52 -7.21 -6.89
CA PHE A 90 4.65 -8.14 -6.16
C PHE A 90 3.29 -7.53 -5.77
N ILE A 91 3.30 -6.26 -5.37
CA ILE A 91 2.09 -5.52 -4.94
C ILE A 91 1.11 -5.35 -6.11
N LEU A 92 1.62 -5.13 -7.32
CA LEU A 92 0.82 -4.86 -8.52
C LEU A 92 0.51 -6.11 -9.34
N ALA A 93 0.88 -7.31 -8.87
CA ALA A 93 0.77 -8.53 -9.66
C ALA A 93 -0.66 -8.91 -10.08
N ASP A 94 -1.68 -8.46 -9.34
CA ASP A 94 -3.11 -8.65 -9.70
C ASP A 94 -3.76 -7.35 -10.22
N ALA A 95 -2.99 -6.29 -10.45
CA ALA A 95 -3.48 -5.01 -10.96
C ALA A 95 -3.48 -5.02 -12.50
N GLU A 96 -4.44 -5.73 -13.09
CA GLU A 96 -4.58 -5.84 -14.56
C GLU A 96 -5.11 -4.55 -15.22
N LYS A 97 -5.85 -3.75 -14.45
CA LYS A 97 -6.45 -2.48 -14.89
C LYS A 97 -5.73 -1.29 -14.25
N GLU A 98 -6.08 -0.08 -14.69
CA GLU A 98 -5.67 1.13 -14.00
C GLU A 98 -6.20 1.12 -12.55
N ILE A 99 -5.33 1.52 -11.62
CA ILE A 99 -5.63 1.55 -10.19
C ILE A 99 -6.51 2.78 -9.92
N ASP A 100 -7.62 2.59 -9.20
CA ASP A 100 -8.51 3.70 -8.83
C ASP A 100 -8.06 4.32 -7.51
N TYR A 101 -7.30 5.42 -7.61
CA TYR A 101 -6.78 6.16 -6.46
C TYR A 101 -7.82 7.01 -5.73
N ALA A 102 -9.11 6.95 -6.10
CA ALA A 102 -10.16 7.85 -5.60
C ALA A 102 -9.89 9.34 -5.83
N GLY A 103 -9.00 9.66 -6.78
CA GLY A 103 -8.51 11.01 -7.05
C GLY A 103 -7.00 11.08 -6.99
N ASP A 104 -6.39 11.73 -7.97
CA ASP A 104 -4.95 11.96 -7.99
C ASP A 104 -4.55 13.10 -7.06
N ARG A 105 -3.36 12.97 -6.46
CA ARG A 105 -2.70 14.08 -5.75
C ARG A 105 -1.56 14.61 -6.61
N ARG A 106 -1.48 15.94 -6.64
CA ARG A 106 -0.38 16.67 -7.28
C ARG A 106 0.79 16.77 -6.32
N ASN A 107 1.97 17.02 -6.87
CA ASN A 107 3.19 17.39 -6.17
C ASN A 107 3.79 16.31 -5.26
N ILE A 108 3.32 15.06 -5.36
CA ILE A 108 3.99 13.94 -4.71
C ILE A 108 5.19 13.52 -5.55
N TYR A 109 6.36 13.44 -4.90
CA TYR A 109 7.57 13.01 -5.56
C TYR A 109 8.31 11.92 -4.77
N ALA A 110 9.02 11.08 -5.49
CA ALA A 110 9.88 10.07 -4.91
C ALA A 110 11.24 10.66 -4.54
N LYS A 111 11.73 10.26 -3.37
CA LYS A 111 13.11 10.52 -2.93
C LYS A 111 14.05 9.54 -3.66
N GLU A 112 15.35 9.83 -3.61
CA GLU A 112 16.37 8.91 -4.09
C GLU A 112 16.28 7.57 -3.34
N GLY A 113 16.40 6.45 -4.07
CA GLY A 113 16.31 5.09 -3.54
C GLY A 113 14.90 4.50 -3.47
N ALA A 114 13.84 5.32 -3.51
CA ALA A 114 12.47 4.82 -3.60
C ALA A 114 12.18 4.26 -5.00
N THR A 115 11.33 3.24 -5.09
CA THR A 115 10.86 2.69 -6.36
C THR A 115 9.43 3.15 -6.62
N ILE A 116 9.23 3.91 -7.69
CA ILE A 116 7.91 4.34 -8.13
C ILE A 116 7.23 3.15 -8.80
N LEU A 117 6.04 2.77 -8.31
CA LEU A 117 5.26 1.71 -8.91
C LEU A 117 4.25 2.24 -9.93
N ASP A 118 3.72 3.44 -9.68
CA ASP A 118 2.82 4.14 -10.58
C ASP A 118 2.92 5.66 -10.42
N ALA A 119 2.76 6.39 -11.51
CA ALA A 119 2.79 7.84 -11.56
C ALA A 119 2.02 8.35 -12.78
N TYR A 120 1.59 9.61 -12.73
CA TYR A 120 1.14 10.34 -13.91
C TYR A 120 2.05 11.54 -14.17
N TYR A 121 2.06 12.00 -15.41
CA TYR A 121 2.89 13.13 -15.85
C TYR A 121 1.98 14.28 -16.27
N ASP A 122 2.22 15.48 -15.73
CA ASP A 122 1.46 16.69 -16.06
C ASP A 122 2.11 17.41 -17.25
N ASP A 123 1.68 17.06 -18.46
CA ASP A 123 2.17 17.64 -19.71
C ASP A 123 1.80 19.12 -19.90
N SER A 124 0.97 19.69 -19.01
CA SER A 124 0.67 21.12 -19.03
C SER A 124 1.81 21.98 -18.45
N LEU A 125 2.76 21.35 -17.76
CA LEU A 125 3.91 22.05 -17.19
C LEU A 125 4.98 22.33 -18.24
N PRO A 126 5.73 23.45 -18.12
CA PRO A 126 6.81 23.78 -19.05
C PRO A 126 7.85 22.67 -19.16
N ALA A 127 8.43 22.48 -20.36
CA ALA A 127 9.52 21.54 -20.58
C ALA A 127 10.68 21.81 -19.62
N GLY A 128 11.16 20.75 -18.94
CA GLY A 128 12.18 20.84 -17.89
C GLY A 128 11.64 21.08 -16.47
N SER A 129 10.31 21.17 -16.30
CA SER A 129 9.67 21.15 -14.98
C SER A 129 9.53 19.72 -14.46
N ASP A 130 9.50 19.56 -13.14
CA ASP A 130 9.13 18.29 -12.50
C ASP A 130 7.65 18.01 -12.73
N ASN A 131 7.34 17.28 -13.80
CA ASN A 131 5.96 16.94 -14.17
C ASN A 131 5.49 15.58 -13.66
N CYS A 132 6.40 14.78 -13.09
CA CYS A 132 6.09 13.47 -12.53
C CYS A 132 5.39 13.61 -11.18
N ASN A 133 4.21 13.00 -11.05
CA ASN A 133 3.42 12.94 -9.83
C ASN A 133 3.24 11.47 -9.44
N VAL A 134 3.87 11.08 -8.34
CA VAL A 134 3.86 9.70 -7.85
C VAL A 134 2.47 9.34 -7.30
N ARG A 135 1.89 8.27 -7.84
CA ARG A 135 0.61 7.70 -7.38
C ARG A 135 0.82 6.62 -6.34
N CYS A 136 1.79 5.73 -6.55
CA CYS A 136 2.25 4.81 -5.52
C CYS A 136 3.73 4.46 -5.66
N ALA A 137 4.36 4.16 -4.53
CA ALA A 137 5.78 3.86 -4.45
C ALA A 137 6.09 2.94 -3.27
N VAL A 138 7.25 2.30 -3.34
CA VAL A 138 7.81 1.51 -2.25
C VAL A 138 9.20 2.01 -1.87
N ASN A 139 9.57 1.80 -0.62
CA ASN A 139 10.89 2.15 -0.11
C ASN A 139 11.37 1.12 0.91
N SER A 140 12.70 1.00 1.04
CA SER A 140 13.33 0.21 2.11
C SER A 140 13.94 1.15 3.14
N PHE A 141 13.78 0.81 4.42
CA PHE A 141 14.31 1.60 5.53
C PHE A 141 14.87 0.67 6.61
N GLY A 142 16.20 0.55 6.68
CA GLY A 142 16.84 -0.47 7.50
C GLY A 142 16.48 -1.88 7.02
N LYS A 143 15.93 -2.69 7.92
CA LYS A 143 15.43 -4.05 7.62
C LYS A 143 13.97 -4.08 7.18
N GLY A 144 13.23 -3.00 7.39
CA GLY A 144 11.82 -2.91 7.04
C GLY A 144 11.58 -2.22 5.72
N ARG A 145 10.29 -2.11 5.39
CA ARG A 145 9.82 -1.66 4.09
C ARG A 145 8.57 -0.81 4.25
N SER A 146 8.34 0.07 3.29
CA SER A 146 7.13 0.89 3.27
C SER A 146 6.48 0.92 1.90
N PHE A 147 5.17 1.12 1.90
CA PHE A 147 4.36 1.36 0.73
C PHE A 147 3.58 2.67 0.89
N TYR A 148 3.55 3.47 -0.17
CA TYR A 148 2.78 4.70 -0.25
C TYR A 148 1.79 4.65 -1.41
N MET A 149 0.60 5.23 -1.22
CA MET A 149 -0.41 5.41 -2.26
C MET A 149 -1.20 6.72 -2.05
N THR A 150 -1.47 7.49 -3.10
CA THR A 150 -2.12 8.83 -3.03
C THR A 150 -3.56 8.81 -2.52
N GLY A 151 -4.25 7.69 -2.66
CA GLY A 151 -5.62 7.49 -2.24
C GLY A 151 -6.08 6.10 -2.65
N MET A 152 -7.16 5.60 -2.05
CA MET A 152 -7.63 4.23 -2.28
C MET A 152 -9.14 4.16 -2.30
N ARG A 153 -9.75 3.99 -3.49
CA ARG A 153 -11.18 3.68 -3.58
C ARG A 153 -11.41 2.25 -3.12
N TYR A 154 -12.50 2.01 -2.39
CA TYR A 154 -12.93 0.65 -2.13
C TYR A 154 -13.40 -0.04 -3.43
N ASN A 155 -12.67 -1.07 -3.85
CA ASN A 155 -13.02 -2.05 -4.87
C ASN A 155 -12.19 -3.33 -4.65
N ALA A 156 -12.50 -4.38 -5.41
CA ALA A 156 -11.86 -5.70 -5.28
C ALA A 156 -10.35 -5.63 -5.59
N GLU A 157 -9.98 -4.95 -6.66
CA GLU A 157 -8.60 -4.78 -7.13
C GLU A 157 -7.72 -4.07 -6.08
N ASN A 158 -8.18 -2.94 -5.56
CA ASN A 158 -7.47 -2.17 -4.54
C ASN A 158 -7.39 -2.94 -3.21
N THR A 159 -8.43 -3.69 -2.86
CA THR A 159 -8.41 -4.54 -1.65
C THR A 159 -7.33 -5.62 -1.78
N ARG A 160 -7.22 -6.27 -2.96
CA ARG A 160 -6.14 -7.22 -3.24
C ARG A 160 -4.76 -6.54 -3.24
N LEU A 161 -4.65 -5.35 -3.82
CA LEU A 161 -3.41 -4.56 -3.82
C LEU A 161 -2.97 -4.26 -2.39
N LEU A 162 -3.88 -3.80 -1.52
CA LEU A 162 -3.58 -3.53 -0.11
C LEU A 162 -3.15 -4.81 0.63
N TYR A 163 -3.81 -5.95 0.38
CA TYR A 163 -3.41 -7.24 0.94
C TYR A 163 -1.98 -7.62 0.55
N ARG A 164 -1.62 -7.45 -0.73
CA ARG A 164 -0.25 -7.69 -1.21
C ARG A 164 0.74 -6.67 -0.62
N ALA A 165 0.35 -5.41 -0.45
CA ALA A 165 1.18 -4.41 0.24
C ALA A 165 1.44 -4.77 1.70
N LEU A 166 0.45 -5.29 2.43
CA LEU A 166 0.62 -5.79 3.80
C LEU A 166 1.63 -6.94 3.86
N LEU A 167 1.52 -7.93 2.97
CA LEU A 167 2.47 -9.04 2.92
C LEU A 167 3.88 -8.57 2.53
N TRP A 168 3.99 -7.70 1.52
CA TRP A 168 5.29 -7.22 1.05
C TRP A 168 6.02 -6.35 2.07
N THR A 169 5.30 -5.44 2.75
CA THR A 169 5.89 -4.55 3.76
C THR A 169 6.30 -5.30 5.03
N SER A 170 5.66 -6.45 5.32
CA SER A 170 6.02 -7.33 6.44
C SER A 170 6.98 -8.47 6.05
N GLY A 171 7.44 -8.54 4.80
CA GLY A 171 8.36 -9.58 4.33
C GLY A 171 7.76 -10.99 4.29
N LYS A 172 6.45 -11.09 4.04
CA LYS A 172 5.63 -12.31 4.05
C LYS A 172 5.08 -12.65 2.65
N GLU A 173 5.78 -12.29 1.58
CA GLU A 173 5.34 -12.57 0.20
C GLU A 173 5.11 -14.07 -0.05
N ASN A 174 5.89 -14.92 0.61
CA ASN A 174 5.78 -16.39 0.57
C ASN A 174 4.49 -16.94 1.21
N GLU A 175 3.78 -16.13 2.01
CA GLU A 175 2.54 -16.52 2.69
C GLU A 175 1.29 -16.28 1.84
N LEU A 176 1.42 -15.66 0.66
CA LEU A 176 0.29 -15.26 -0.20
C LEU A 176 -0.68 -16.42 -0.48
N TYR A 177 -0.16 -17.61 -0.76
CA TYR A 177 -0.96 -18.78 -1.16
C TYR A 177 -1.38 -19.67 0.02
N ARG A 178 -1.70 -19.07 1.17
CA ARG A 178 -2.24 -19.79 2.33
C ARG A 178 -3.62 -19.27 2.67
N ALA A 179 -4.64 -20.13 2.60
CA ALA A 179 -6.04 -19.74 2.74
C ALA A 179 -6.42 -18.57 1.78
N PHE A 180 -6.11 -18.74 0.50
CA PHE A 180 -6.18 -17.68 -0.51
C PHE A 180 -7.05 -18.07 -1.71
N SER A 181 -7.57 -17.06 -2.42
CA SER A 181 -8.29 -17.21 -3.68
C SER A 181 -7.70 -16.27 -4.75
N THR A 182 -7.42 -16.78 -5.95
CA THR A 182 -6.71 -15.99 -6.97
C THR A 182 -7.54 -14.91 -7.61
N ASN A 183 -8.84 -15.11 -7.82
CA ASN A 183 -9.69 -14.09 -8.40
C ASN A 183 -9.86 -12.91 -7.43
N VAL A 184 -9.66 -11.68 -7.90
CA VAL A 184 -9.81 -10.47 -7.05
C VAL A 184 -11.23 -10.31 -6.52
N ASN A 185 -12.22 -10.83 -7.25
CA ASN A 185 -13.64 -10.78 -6.87
C ASN A 185 -14.05 -11.91 -5.91
N THR A 186 -13.11 -12.75 -5.47
CA THR A 186 -13.39 -13.80 -4.48
C THR A 186 -12.49 -13.66 -3.26
N GLU A 187 -13.01 -14.04 -2.09
CA GLU A 187 -12.27 -14.07 -0.84
C GLU A 187 -12.30 -15.46 -0.22
N CYS A 188 -11.18 -15.87 0.37
CA CYS A 188 -11.07 -17.09 1.15
C CYS A 188 -10.85 -16.76 2.64
N ARG A 189 -11.61 -17.40 3.52
CA ARG A 189 -11.46 -17.31 4.97
C ARG A 189 -11.31 -18.69 5.57
N TYR A 190 -10.30 -18.87 6.42
CA TYR A 190 -10.06 -20.11 7.15
C TYR A 190 -10.52 -20.00 8.60
N TYR A 191 -11.19 -21.04 9.09
CA TYR A 191 -11.67 -21.19 10.46
C TYR A 191 -10.89 -22.32 11.15
N PRO A 192 -9.82 -22.01 11.91
CA PRO A 192 -8.91 -23.01 12.47
C PRO A 192 -9.60 -24.02 13.39
N GLU A 193 -10.54 -23.57 14.22
CA GLU A 193 -11.24 -24.42 15.19
C GLU A 193 -12.04 -25.55 14.53
N SER A 194 -12.57 -25.31 13.33
CA SER A 194 -13.34 -26.31 12.57
C SER A 194 -12.57 -26.91 11.39
N GLY A 195 -11.38 -26.40 11.08
CA GLY A 195 -10.61 -26.78 9.89
C GLY A 195 -11.29 -26.44 8.55
N LYS A 196 -12.26 -25.51 8.54
CA LYS A 196 -13.09 -25.22 7.37
C LYS A 196 -12.69 -23.92 6.68
N TYR A 197 -13.02 -23.81 5.41
CA TYR A 197 -12.86 -22.62 4.60
C TYR A 197 -14.21 -22.13 4.11
N ALA A 198 -14.38 -20.81 4.05
CA ALA A 198 -15.44 -20.17 3.29
C ALA A 198 -14.80 -19.42 2.13
N VAL A 199 -15.15 -19.81 0.90
CA VAL A 199 -14.76 -19.10 -0.32
C VAL A 199 -16.00 -18.36 -0.84
N ALA A 200 -15.97 -17.04 -0.85
CA ALA A 200 -17.10 -16.19 -1.21
C ALA A 200 -16.85 -15.45 -2.53
N SER A 201 -17.88 -15.32 -3.36
CA SER A 201 -17.89 -14.40 -4.51
C SER A 201 -18.52 -13.06 -4.12
N ASN A 202 -17.85 -11.97 -4.46
CA ASN A 202 -18.31 -10.60 -4.21
C ASN A 202 -19.07 -9.99 -5.41
N VAL A 203 -19.36 -10.79 -6.45
CA VAL A 203 -19.99 -10.31 -7.70
C VAL A 203 -21.23 -11.12 -8.07
N GLY A 204 -22.11 -10.48 -8.84
CA GLY A 204 -23.37 -11.06 -9.32
C GLY A 204 -23.24 -11.94 -10.56
N GLU A 205 -22.02 -12.31 -10.93
CA GLU A 205 -21.71 -13.11 -12.11
C GLU A 205 -21.05 -14.43 -11.69
N LYS A 206 -21.11 -15.45 -12.55
CA LYS A 206 -20.37 -16.69 -12.30
C LYS A 206 -18.87 -16.38 -12.29
N THR A 207 -18.15 -16.89 -11.29
CA THR A 207 -16.74 -16.58 -11.11
C THR A 207 -15.93 -17.86 -10.97
N GLU A 208 -14.79 -17.92 -11.63
CA GLU A 208 -13.79 -18.97 -11.43
C GLU A 208 -12.64 -18.44 -10.59
N THR A 209 -12.11 -19.26 -9.70
CA THR A 209 -10.94 -18.95 -8.88
C THR A 209 -10.14 -20.22 -8.61
N VAL A 210 -8.84 -20.05 -8.33
CA VAL A 210 -8.04 -21.09 -7.70
C VAL A 210 -8.03 -20.81 -6.20
N PHE A 211 -8.52 -21.77 -5.42
CA PHE A 211 -8.45 -21.78 -3.96
C PHE A 211 -7.15 -22.45 -3.51
N TYR A 212 -6.54 -21.92 -2.46
CA TYR A 212 -5.39 -22.49 -1.77
C TYR A 212 -5.74 -22.72 -0.30
N ASP A 213 -5.52 -23.94 0.19
CA ASP A 213 -5.65 -24.27 1.62
C ASP A 213 -4.49 -23.66 2.45
N VAL A 214 -4.47 -23.86 3.77
CA VAL A 214 -3.38 -23.32 4.63
C VAL A 214 -2.00 -23.94 4.36
N ASN A 215 -1.93 -25.05 3.63
CA ASN A 215 -0.71 -25.76 3.25
C ASN A 215 -0.28 -25.42 1.81
N GLY A 216 -1.02 -24.57 1.10
CA GLY A 216 -0.75 -24.19 -0.28
C GLY A 216 -1.24 -25.19 -1.33
N LYS A 217 -2.09 -26.16 -0.95
CA LYS A 217 -2.72 -27.07 -1.93
C LYS A 217 -3.78 -26.32 -2.72
N ALA A 218 -3.68 -26.37 -4.04
CA ALA A 218 -4.57 -25.66 -4.96
C ALA A 218 -5.75 -26.51 -5.45
N GLU A 219 -6.93 -25.91 -5.57
CA GLU A 219 -8.12 -26.48 -6.21
C GLU A 219 -8.84 -25.41 -7.05
N LYS A 220 -9.31 -25.78 -8.25
CA LYS A 220 -10.14 -24.89 -9.06
C LYS A 220 -11.59 -24.93 -8.58
N LEU A 221 -12.16 -23.75 -8.37
CA LEU A 221 -13.56 -23.57 -7.97
C LEU A 221 -14.30 -22.71 -8.99
N ALA A 222 -15.52 -23.12 -9.29
CA ALA A 222 -16.53 -22.27 -9.89
C ALA A 222 -17.55 -21.90 -8.81
N LEU A 223 -17.85 -20.61 -8.72
CA LEU A 223 -18.85 -20.04 -7.81
C LEU A 223 -20.00 -19.45 -8.63
N ALA A 224 -21.23 -19.72 -8.18
CA ALA A 224 -22.41 -19.01 -8.63
C ALA A 224 -22.39 -17.54 -8.15
N PRO A 225 -23.21 -16.66 -8.75
CA PRO A 225 -23.38 -15.28 -8.30
C PRO A 225 -23.58 -15.17 -6.78
N PHE A 226 -22.72 -14.40 -6.11
CA PHE A 226 -22.73 -14.19 -4.65
C PHE A 226 -22.68 -15.47 -3.79
N GLU A 227 -22.22 -16.59 -4.34
CA GLU A 227 -22.12 -17.84 -3.58
C GLU A 227 -21.06 -17.76 -2.47
N ILE A 228 -21.36 -18.36 -1.32
CA ILE A 228 -20.38 -18.74 -0.30
C ILE A 228 -20.27 -20.26 -0.31
N LYS A 229 -19.14 -20.76 -0.79
CA LYS A 229 -18.84 -22.18 -0.84
C LYS A 229 -18.01 -22.59 0.37
N TRP A 230 -18.51 -23.58 1.12
CA TRP A 230 -17.82 -24.14 2.27
C TRP A 230 -16.99 -25.36 1.87
N ILE A 231 -15.75 -25.42 2.35
CA ILE A 231 -14.79 -26.51 2.11
C ILE A 231 -14.27 -27.01 3.47
N GLY A 232 -14.14 -28.31 3.65
CA GLY A 232 -13.65 -28.93 4.88
C GLY A 232 -13.12 -30.33 4.64
#